data_AF-F9UIN8-F1
#
_entry.id   AF-F9UIN8-F1
#
_cell.length_a   1.000
_cell.length_b   1.000
_cell.length_c   1.000
_cell.angle_alpha   90.00
_cell.angle_beta   90.00
_cell.angle_gamma   90.00
#
_symmetry.space_group_name_H-M   'P 1'
#
loop_
_entity.id
_entity.type
_entity.pdbx_description
1 polymer ?
#
loop_
_entity_poly.entity_id
_entity_poly.type
_entity_poly.pdbx_seq_one_letter_code
_entity_poly.pdbx_strand_id
1 'polypeptide(L)'
;MQHFYFLIALGALATLAFTFSLWRRFSQRNRLPYRVDAFLLSPPQRAFCAVLERAVGQEYRVYAKVRAADIIEVERRLDRRARERAAERIAEEVFDFVICTRESSAIACAINLAARSRLSRRPPKNRLDRICAAAKLPFVRFRESDVYSVVEIEEQVFSAMQTLKIHPRAEEISAQDTREALRDLSDVIGDKVPEPRRTKRPIRSTPPTHPTEPATPSTPTAIKPRTRTEPRLHLHEDLDIGPEIRMSEPRIEVEFDSDRPKRARI
;
A
#
# COMPACT_ATOMS: atom_id res chain seq x y z
N MET A 1 -37.73 15.93 65.98
CA MET A 1 -37.87 16.51 64.62
C MET A 1 -36.54 16.80 63.93
N GLN A 2 -35.53 17.36 64.61
CA GLN A 2 -34.23 17.70 64.00
C GLN A 2 -33.48 16.51 63.37
N HIS A 3 -33.47 15.34 64.03
CA HIS A 3 -32.83 14.13 63.49
C HIS A 3 -33.50 13.60 62.21
N PHE A 4 -34.82 13.82 62.04
CA PHE A 4 -35.55 13.41 60.85
C PHE A 4 -35.14 14.23 59.61
N TYR A 5 -34.99 15.56 59.77
CA TYR A 5 -34.47 16.43 58.71
C TYR A 5 -33.01 16.11 58.36
N PHE A 6 -32.20 15.73 59.34
CA PHE A 6 -30.82 15.33 59.11
C PHE A 6 -30.71 14.07 58.23
N LEU A 7 -31.54 13.06 58.50
CA LEU A 7 -31.57 11.83 57.69
C LEU A 7 -32.05 12.08 56.25
N ILE A 8 -33.04 12.96 56.07
CA ILE A 8 -33.52 13.37 54.72
C ILE A 8 -32.41 14.10 53.96
N ALA A 9 -31.72 15.05 54.60
CA ALA A 9 -30.62 15.78 53.99
C ALA A 9 -29.46 14.86 53.58
N LEU A 10 -29.11 13.88 54.42
CA LEU A 10 -28.04 12.92 54.14
C LEU A 10 -28.43 11.97 52.99
N GLY A 11 -29.68 11.52 52.93
CA GLY A 11 -30.20 10.73 51.82
C GLY A 11 -30.21 11.51 50.49
N ALA A 12 -30.65 12.77 50.52
CA ALA A 12 -30.63 13.64 49.34
C ALA A 12 -29.21 13.93 48.84
N LEU A 13 -28.26 14.11 49.76
CA LEU A 13 -26.85 14.30 49.40
C LEU A 13 -26.25 13.04 48.76
N ALA A 14 -26.57 11.85 49.29
CA ALA A 14 -26.10 10.58 48.75
C ALA A 14 -26.67 10.31 47.34
N THR A 15 -27.96 10.57 47.11
CA THR A 15 -28.58 10.41 45.78
C THR A 15 -28.06 11.44 44.78
N LEU A 16 -27.83 12.69 45.22
CA LEU A 16 -27.21 13.71 44.38
C LEU A 16 -25.76 13.34 44.00
N ALA A 17 -24.97 12.84 44.95
CA ALA A 17 -23.62 12.36 44.68
C ALA A 17 -23.61 11.14 43.74
N PHE A 18 -24.55 10.21 43.90
CA PHE A 18 -24.67 9.02 43.07
C PHE A 18 -25.10 9.37 41.63
N THR A 19 -26.08 10.24 41.46
CA THR A 19 -26.51 10.73 40.15
C THR A 19 -25.43 11.54 39.45
N PHE A 20 -24.70 12.40 40.19
CA PHE A 20 -23.54 13.14 39.68
C PHE A 20 -22.39 12.20 39.25
N SER A 21 -22.14 11.13 40.01
CA SER A 21 -21.17 10.08 39.67
C SER A 21 -21.54 9.33 38.38
N LEU A 22 -22.81 8.92 38.25
CA LEU A 22 -23.33 8.28 37.04
C LEU A 22 -23.25 9.21 35.83
N TRP A 23 -23.61 10.48 36.01
CA TRP A 23 -23.54 11.49 34.95
C TRP A 23 -22.11 11.75 34.49
N ARG A 24 -21.14 11.85 35.42
CA ARG A 24 -19.71 11.94 35.08
C ARG A 24 -19.22 10.73 34.28
N ARG A 25 -19.57 9.50 34.69
CA ARG A 25 -19.20 8.28 33.96
C ARG A 25 -19.82 8.22 32.57
N PHE A 26 -21.05 8.71 32.40
CA PHE A 26 -21.71 8.79 31.09
C PHE A 26 -21.13 9.89 30.21
N SER A 27 -20.79 11.05 30.77
CA SER A 27 -20.20 12.17 30.04
C SER A 27 -18.78 11.86 29.52
N GLN A 28 -17.99 11.08 30.28
CA GLN A 28 -16.67 10.62 29.83
C GLN A 28 -16.75 9.56 28.71
N ARG A 29 -17.86 8.83 28.57
CA ARG A 29 -18.06 7.84 27.48
C ARG A 29 -18.29 8.49 26.11
N ASN A 30 -18.66 9.77 26.06
CA ASN A 30 -18.93 10.47 24.81
C ASN A 30 -17.72 11.28 24.29
N ARG A 31 -16.57 11.23 24.98
CA ARG A 31 -15.36 11.86 24.49
C ARG A 31 -14.62 10.90 23.56
N LEU A 32 -14.54 11.29 22.29
CA LEU A 32 -13.72 10.60 21.30
C LEU A 32 -12.24 10.85 21.64
N PRO A 33 -11.43 9.82 21.95
CA PRO A 33 -10.07 9.97 22.44
C PRO A 33 -9.06 10.16 21.28
N TYR A 34 -9.35 11.07 20.36
CA TYR A 34 -8.53 11.30 19.16
C TYR A 34 -7.78 12.62 19.25
N ARG A 35 -6.53 12.59 18.80
CA ARG A 35 -5.66 13.76 18.66
C ARG A 35 -4.87 13.62 17.37
N VAL A 36 -4.62 14.74 16.70
CA VAL A 36 -3.73 14.81 15.53
C VAL A 36 -2.29 14.93 16.01
N ASP A 37 -1.41 14.10 15.45
CA ASP A 37 0.03 14.23 15.65
C ASP A 37 0.58 15.42 14.86
N ALA A 38 1.59 16.10 15.42
CA ALA A 38 2.19 17.26 14.76
C ALA A 38 2.94 16.91 13.47
N PHE A 39 3.38 15.65 13.32
CA PHE A 39 4.17 15.20 12.18
C PHE A 39 3.73 13.80 11.71
N LEU A 40 3.58 13.61 10.40
CA LEU A 40 3.26 12.32 9.79
C LEU A 40 4.41 11.29 9.89
N LEU A 41 5.64 11.78 9.75
CA LEU A 41 6.86 10.98 9.74
C LEU A 41 7.65 11.17 11.03
N SER A 42 8.29 10.11 11.53
CA SER A 42 9.25 10.21 12.62
C SER A 42 10.51 11.00 12.19
N PRO A 43 11.33 11.50 13.14
CA PRO A 43 12.59 12.18 12.79
C PRO A 43 13.50 11.41 11.82
N PRO A 44 13.81 10.10 12.02
CA PRO A 44 14.63 9.36 11.06
C PRO A 44 13.94 9.18 9.70
N GLN A 45 12.62 9.00 9.67
CA GLN A 45 11.86 8.93 8.42
C GLN A 45 11.93 10.23 7.64
N ARG A 46 11.79 11.39 8.30
CA ARG A 46 11.93 12.70 7.62
C ARG A 46 13.31 12.91 7.03
N ALA A 47 14.36 12.59 7.80
CA ALA A 47 15.74 12.71 7.34
C ALA A 47 15.99 11.82 6.11
N PHE A 48 15.51 10.57 6.15
CA PHE A 48 15.61 9.66 5.02
C PHE A 48 14.80 10.13 3.80
N CYS A 49 13.56 10.59 4.00
CA CYS A 49 12.68 11.05 2.92
C CYS A 49 13.33 12.16 2.08
N ALA A 50 13.98 13.14 2.72
CA ALA A 50 14.65 14.23 2.03
C ALA A 50 15.80 13.73 1.12
N VAL A 51 16.51 12.69 1.52
CA VAL A 51 17.59 12.09 0.71
C VAL A 51 16.99 11.19 -0.37
N LEU A 52 15.93 10.44 -0.06
CA LEU A 52 15.22 9.59 -1.00
C LEU A 52 14.63 10.39 -2.17
N GLU A 53 13.95 11.51 -1.89
CA GLU A 53 13.39 12.40 -2.91
C GLU A 53 14.47 12.92 -3.87
N ARG A 54 15.66 13.23 -3.34
CA ARG A 54 16.81 13.62 -4.17
C ARG A 54 17.35 12.46 -5.01
N ALA A 55 17.40 11.24 -4.44
CA ALA A 55 17.90 10.05 -5.12
C ALA A 55 16.99 9.59 -6.26
N VAL A 56 15.66 9.71 -6.11
CA VAL A 56 14.71 9.32 -7.17
C VAL A 56 14.47 10.41 -8.22
N GLY A 57 14.87 11.66 -7.93
CA GLY A 57 14.77 12.76 -8.87
C GLY A 57 13.33 13.15 -9.25
N GLN A 58 13.17 13.74 -10.43
CA GLN A 58 11.88 14.31 -10.89
C GLN A 58 10.99 13.33 -11.64
N GLU A 59 11.49 12.14 -11.98
CA GLU A 59 10.70 11.13 -12.72
C GLU A 59 9.72 10.36 -11.81
N TYR A 60 9.93 10.46 -10.49
CA TYR A 60 9.18 9.71 -9.50
C TYR A 60 8.57 10.63 -8.42
N ARG A 61 7.57 10.08 -7.73
CA ARG A 61 6.96 10.67 -6.54
C ARG A 61 7.10 9.72 -5.36
N VAL A 62 7.34 10.27 -4.18
CA VAL A 62 7.43 9.52 -2.93
C VAL A 62 6.16 9.74 -2.12
N TYR A 63 5.51 8.65 -1.72
CA TYR A 63 4.35 8.64 -0.84
C TYR A 63 4.73 8.02 0.50
N ALA A 64 4.44 8.72 1.60
CA ALA A 64 4.76 8.27 2.94
C ALA A 64 3.59 7.53 3.62
N LYS A 65 3.91 6.61 4.54
CA LYS A 65 2.93 5.93 5.42
C LYS A 65 1.80 5.23 4.68
N VAL A 66 2.13 4.54 3.58
CA VAL A 66 1.12 3.87 2.76
C VAL A 66 0.85 2.47 3.32
N ARG A 67 -0.42 2.12 3.56
CA ARG A 67 -0.76 0.78 4.05
C ARG A 67 -0.52 -0.25 2.95
N ALA A 68 -0.01 -1.42 3.31
CA ALA A 68 0.23 -2.47 2.33
C ALA A 68 -1.08 -2.95 1.68
N ALA A 69 -2.19 -2.94 2.42
CA ALA A 69 -3.53 -3.24 1.90
C ALA A 69 -4.03 -2.27 0.82
N ASP A 70 -3.45 -1.07 0.71
CA ASP A 70 -3.82 -0.10 -0.35
C ASP A 70 -3.04 -0.36 -1.67
N ILE A 71 -2.05 -1.26 -1.64
CA ILE A 71 -1.13 -1.52 -2.77
C ILE A 71 -1.15 -2.99 -3.19
N ILE A 72 -1.33 -3.92 -2.25
CA ILE A 72 -1.25 -5.35 -2.47
C ILE A 72 -2.64 -5.97 -2.37
N GLU A 73 -3.03 -6.69 -3.42
CA GLU A 73 -4.27 -7.47 -3.42
C GLU A 73 -4.02 -8.94 -3.05
N VAL A 74 -4.99 -9.53 -2.34
CA VAL A 74 -4.98 -10.96 -2.03
C VAL A 74 -5.58 -11.75 -3.21
N GLU A 75 -4.93 -12.84 -3.60
CA GLU A 75 -5.39 -13.68 -4.69
C GLU A 75 -6.84 -14.17 -4.52
N ARG A 76 -7.63 -14.06 -5.59
CA ARG A 76 -9.06 -14.40 -5.58
C ARG A 76 -9.34 -15.89 -5.41
N ARG A 77 -8.39 -16.76 -5.78
CA ARG A 77 -8.56 -18.23 -5.83
C ARG A 77 -8.48 -18.93 -4.47
N LEU A 78 -8.24 -18.20 -3.39
CA LEU A 78 -8.18 -18.75 -2.03
C LEU A 78 -9.57 -19.10 -1.48
N ASP A 79 -9.64 -20.00 -0.51
CA ASP A 79 -10.86 -20.19 0.28
C ASP A 79 -11.16 -18.93 1.12
N ARG A 80 -12.39 -18.82 1.63
CA ARG A 80 -12.82 -17.59 2.34
C ARG A 80 -11.93 -17.28 3.54
N ARG A 81 -11.63 -18.30 4.35
CA ARG A 81 -10.85 -18.15 5.59
C ARG A 81 -9.40 -17.77 5.32
N ALA A 82 -8.73 -18.37 4.32
CA ALA A 82 -7.36 -17.97 4.00
C ALA A 82 -7.31 -16.56 3.41
N ARG A 83 -8.31 -16.17 2.61
CA ARG A 83 -8.41 -14.80 2.08
C ARG A 83 -8.54 -13.77 3.19
N GLU A 84 -9.45 -13.99 4.15
CA GLU A 84 -9.64 -13.11 5.31
C GLU A 84 -8.35 -12.95 6.12
N ARG A 85 -7.68 -14.07 6.47
CA ARG A 85 -6.40 -14.02 7.19
C ARG A 85 -5.30 -13.32 6.40
N ALA A 86 -5.26 -13.49 5.09
CA ALA A 86 -4.29 -12.80 4.24
C ALA A 86 -4.57 -11.30 4.19
N ALA A 87 -5.84 -10.90 4.11
CA ALA A 87 -6.26 -9.50 4.14
C ALA A 87 -5.94 -8.82 5.47
N GLU A 88 -6.18 -9.50 6.60
CA GLU A 88 -5.79 -9.02 7.94
C GLU A 88 -4.28 -8.83 8.02
N ARG A 89 -3.48 -9.79 7.53
CA ARG A 89 -2.02 -9.70 7.56
C ARG A 89 -1.48 -8.50 6.79
N ILE A 90 -2.06 -8.13 5.64
CA ILE A 90 -1.61 -6.95 4.88
C ILE A 90 -2.20 -5.64 5.43
N ALA A 91 -3.34 -5.69 6.12
CA ALA A 91 -3.96 -4.52 6.73
C ALA A 91 -3.15 -3.96 7.92
N GLU A 92 -2.42 -4.83 8.61
CA GLU A 92 -1.53 -4.47 9.72
C GLU A 92 -0.19 -3.86 9.26
N GLU A 93 0.16 -4.04 7.98
CA GLU A 93 1.47 -3.67 7.47
C GLU A 93 1.41 -2.28 6.81
N VAL A 94 2.44 -1.47 7.06
CA VAL A 94 2.59 -0.13 6.50
C VAL A 94 3.97 0.01 5.89
N PHE A 95 4.01 0.51 4.66
CA PHE A 95 5.24 0.96 4.03
C PHE A 95 5.61 2.34 4.54
N ASP A 96 6.88 2.55 4.87
CA ASP A 96 7.33 3.89 5.25
C ASP A 96 7.26 4.82 4.05
N PHE A 97 7.69 4.31 2.88
CA PHE A 97 7.65 5.04 1.62
C PHE A 97 7.27 4.12 0.45
N VAL A 98 6.59 4.70 -0.54
CA VAL A 98 6.27 4.06 -1.82
C VAL A 98 6.62 5.04 -2.92
N ILE A 99 7.43 4.58 -3.86
CA ILE A 99 7.85 5.32 -5.03
C ILE A 99 6.92 4.95 -6.17
N CYS A 100 6.34 5.96 -6.81
CA CYS A 100 5.57 5.79 -8.03
C CYS A 100 6.10 6.67 -9.16
N THR A 101 5.82 6.28 -10.40
CA THR A 101 6.09 7.13 -11.57
C THR A 101 5.32 8.45 -11.45
N ARG A 102 5.93 9.55 -11.88
CA ARG A 102 5.32 10.88 -11.75
C ARG A 102 4.09 11.06 -12.66
N GLU A 103 4.10 10.40 -13.82
CA GLU A 103 3.06 10.54 -14.86
C GLU A 103 1.79 9.74 -14.53
N SER A 104 1.92 8.45 -14.21
CA SER A 104 0.79 7.54 -14.04
C SER A 104 0.54 7.13 -12.59
N SER A 105 1.39 7.56 -11.65
CA SER A 105 1.39 7.05 -10.27
C SER A 105 1.48 5.52 -10.19
N ALA A 106 2.08 4.88 -11.21
CA ALA A 106 2.33 3.45 -11.21
C ALA A 106 3.39 3.11 -10.15
N ILE A 107 3.11 2.11 -9.33
CA ILE A 107 3.99 1.70 -8.24
C ILE A 107 5.30 1.16 -8.81
N ALA A 108 6.40 1.77 -8.43
CA ALA A 108 7.74 1.41 -8.90
C ALA A 108 8.53 0.64 -7.83
N CYS A 109 8.45 1.04 -6.57
CA CYS A 109 9.15 0.37 -5.46
C CYS A 109 8.57 0.78 -4.11
N ALA A 110 8.57 -0.13 -3.14
CA ALA A 110 8.23 0.15 -1.75
C ALA A 110 9.48 0.08 -0.85
N ILE A 111 9.49 0.88 0.22
CA ILE A 111 10.64 1.04 1.10
C ILE A 111 10.22 1.07 2.57
N ASN A 112 10.95 0.34 3.41
CA ASN A 112 10.88 0.49 4.87
C ASN A 112 12.25 0.78 5.49
N LEU A 113 12.22 1.52 6.59
CA LEU A 113 13.33 1.68 7.51
C LEU A 113 13.31 0.58 8.57
N ALA A 114 14.49 0.14 8.95
CA ALA A 114 14.72 -0.79 10.04
C ALA A 114 15.63 -0.16 11.08
N ALA A 115 15.23 -0.29 12.34
CA ALA A 115 16.00 0.19 13.46
C ALA A 115 17.44 -0.35 13.43
N ARG A 116 18.37 0.46 13.98
CA ARG A 116 19.77 0.06 14.08
C ARG A 116 19.92 -1.20 14.92
N SER A 117 20.58 -2.21 14.35
CA SER A 117 21.02 -3.39 15.09
C SER A 117 22.53 -3.42 15.22
N ARG A 118 23.03 -3.71 16.43
CA ARG A 118 24.48 -3.93 16.65
C ARG A 118 24.94 -5.30 16.12
N LEU A 119 24.02 -6.25 15.94
CA LEU A 119 24.31 -7.64 15.61
C LEU A 119 24.50 -7.88 14.10
N SER A 120 23.89 -7.07 13.25
CA SER A 120 23.99 -7.23 11.80
C SER A 120 24.00 -5.88 11.10
N ARG A 121 24.85 -5.73 10.08
CA ARG A 121 24.84 -4.57 9.18
C ARG A 121 23.60 -4.53 8.30
N ARG A 122 23.13 -5.71 7.84
CA ARG A 122 21.92 -5.83 7.02
C ARG A 122 20.69 -6.03 7.91
N PRO A 123 19.59 -5.29 7.69
CA PRO A 123 18.38 -5.49 8.47
C PRO A 123 17.78 -6.88 8.19
N PRO A 124 17.27 -7.58 9.21
CA PRO A 124 16.68 -8.89 9.03
C PRO A 124 15.41 -8.80 8.17
N LYS A 125 15.21 -9.81 7.32
CA LYS A 125 13.96 -9.94 6.56
C LYS A 125 12.81 -10.25 7.52
N ASN A 126 11.66 -9.64 7.29
CA ASN A 126 10.46 -9.87 8.08
C ASN A 126 9.31 -10.44 7.23
N ARG A 127 8.10 -10.40 7.77
CA ARG A 127 6.90 -10.86 7.07
C ARG A 127 6.64 -10.08 5.79
N LEU A 128 6.75 -8.75 5.83
CA LEU A 128 6.51 -7.86 4.71
C LEU A 128 7.45 -8.15 3.53
N ASP A 129 8.71 -8.51 3.81
CA ASP A 129 9.65 -8.96 2.77
C ASP A 129 9.11 -10.17 1.98
N ARG A 130 8.52 -11.15 2.68
CA ARG A 130 7.92 -12.34 2.04
C ARG A 130 6.65 -12.00 1.27
N ILE A 131 5.83 -11.09 1.81
CA ILE A 131 4.61 -10.62 1.15
C ILE A 131 4.96 -9.89 -0.15
N CYS A 132 5.92 -8.96 -0.12
CA CYS A 132 6.36 -8.23 -1.31
C CYS A 132 6.97 -9.17 -2.35
N ALA A 133 7.77 -10.16 -1.93
CA ALA A 133 8.33 -11.15 -2.83
C ALA A 133 7.22 -11.98 -3.52
N ALA A 134 6.20 -12.42 -2.77
CA ALA A 134 5.06 -13.15 -3.31
C ALA A 134 4.21 -12.27 -4.26
N ALA A 135 4.02 -11.01 -3.91
CA ALA A 135 3.30 -10.02 -4.73
C ALA A 135 4.12 -9.52 -5.93
N LYS A 136 5.38 -9.94 -6.07
CA LYS A 136 6.34 -9.40 -7.06
C LYS A 136 6.37 -7.87 -7.02
N LEU A 137 6.45 -7.29 -5.82
CA LEU A 137 6.61 -5.85 -5.61
C LEU A 137 8.09 -5.55 -5.30
N PRO A 138 8.78 -4.62 -6.00
CA PRO A 138 10.15 -4.26 -5.65
C PRO A 138 10.15 -3.65 -4.25
N PHE A 139 10.94 -4.22 -3.36
CA PHE A 139 10.96 -3.81 -1.97
C PHE A 139 12.39 -3.73 -1.45
N VAL A 140 12.73 -2.59 -0.85
CA VAL A 140 14.05 -2.36 -0.24
C VAL A 140 13.89 -1.99 1.21
N ARG A 141 14.69 -2.62 2.07
CA ARG A 141 14.76 -2.31 3.49
C ARG A 141 16.08 -1.62 3.80
N PHE A 142 16.00 -0.35 4.14
CA PHE A 142 17.16 0.42 4.58
C PHE A 142 17.30 0.34 6.10
N ARG A 143 18.54 0.33 6.56
CA ARG A 143 18.84 0.51 7.97
C ARG A 143 18.83 2.00 8.29
N GLU A 144 18.29 2.37 9.43
CA GLU A 144 18.41 3.74 9.94
C GLU A 144 19.89 4.12 10.14
N SER A 145 20.30 5.26 9.61
CA SER A 145 21.68 5.76 9.65
C SER A 145 21.71 7.23 10.05
N ASP A 146 22.83 7.70 10.58
CA ASP A 146 23.03 9.14 10.87
C ASP A 146 23.39 9.88 9.58
N VAL A 147 23.95 9.14 8.62
CA VAL A 147 24.40 9.65 7.34
C VAL A 147 23.86 8.72 6.25
N TYR A 148 23.20 9.32 5.26
CA TYR A 148 22.70 8.64 4.08
C TYR A 148 23.45 9.14 2.86
N SER A 149 23.88 8.21 2.00
CA SER A 149 24.44 8.54 0.69
C SER A 149 23.33 8.53 -0.36
N VAL A 150 23.20 9.63 -1.12
CA VAL A 150 22.24 9.71 -2.23
C VAL A 150 22.54 8.62 -3.25
N VAL A 151 23.81 8.45 -3.62
CA VAL A 151 24.26 7.47 -4.61
C VAL A 151 23.95 6.04 -4.17
N GLU A 152 24.17 5.71 -2.90
CA GLU A 152 23.87 4.36 -2.38
C GLU A 152 22.37 4.07 -2.40
N ILE A 153 21.55 5.05 -2.02
CA ILE A 153 20.09 4.91 -2.05
C ILE A 153 19.60 4.76 -3.49
N GLU A 154 20.11 5.60 -4.39
CA GLU A 154 19.82 5.55 -5.82
C GLU A 154 20.10 4.16 -6.40
N GLU A 155 21.33 3.66 -6.24
CA GLU A 155 21.73 2.34 -6.72
C GLU A 155 20.83 1.22 -6.19
N GLN A 156 20.55 1.20 -4.89
CA GLN A 156 19.71 0.16 -4.28
C GLN A 156 18.26 0.22 -4.77
N VAL A 157 17.70 1.42 -4.89
CA VAL A 157 16.33 1.63 -5.34
C VAL A 157 16.18 1.25 -6.81
N PHE A 158 17.05 1.76 -7.69
CA PHE A 158 16.97 1.47 -9.12
C PHE A 158 17.31 0.01 -9.44
N SER A 159 18.23 -0.62 -8.71
CA SER A 159 18.49 -2.06 -8.81
C SER A 159 17.24 -2.90 -8.48
N ALA A 160 16.51 -2.52 -7.42
CA ALA A 160 15.27 -3.19 -7.06
C ALA A 160 14.19 -3.02 -8.14
N MET A 161 14.03 -1.81 -8.70
CA MET A 161 13.09 -1.54 -9.79
C MET A 161 13.41 -2.35 -11.06
N GLN A 162 14.69 -2.48 -11.40
CA GLN A 162 15.13 -3.21 -12.60
C GLN A 162 14.93 -4.72 -12.50
N THR A 163 15.01 -5.28 -11.29
CA THR A 163 14.81 -6.72 -11.06
C THR A 163 13.44 -7.20 -11.57
N LEU A 164 12.43 -6.32 -11.57
CA LEU A 164 11.13 -6.61 -12.19
C LEU A 164 11.01 -6.22 -13.65
N LYS A 165 11.75 -5.20 -14.13
CA LYS A 165 11.82 -4.84 -15.57
C LYS A 165 12.46 -5.93 -16.44
N ILE A 166 13.12 -6.92 -15.85
CA ILE A 166 13.61 -8.11 -16.56
C ILE A 166 12.46 -9.12 -16.83
N HIS A 167 11.29 -8.96 -16.19
CA HIS A 167 10.10 -9.82 -16.35
C HIS A 167 8.78 -9.18 -16.86
N PRO A 168 8.68 -7.97 -17.47
CA PRO A 168 7.42 -7.45 -18.00
C PRO A 168 7.54 -7.20 -19.52
N ARG A 169 7.38 -8.25 -20.33
CA ARG A 169 6.86 -8.23 -21.72
C ARG A 169 7.15 -9.57 -22.43
N ALA A 170 6.42 -10.61 -22.07
CA ALA A 170 6.14 -11.70 -23.01
C ALA A 170 4.76 -11.56 -23.66
N GLU A 171 3.93 -10.59 -23.25
CA GLU A 171 2.50 -10.54 -23.62
C GLU A 171 1.98 -9.22 -24.18
N GLU A 172 2.85 -8.28 -24.54
CA GLU A 172 2.45 -7.20 -25.45
C GLU A 172 3.33 -7.21 -26.71
N ILE A 173 3.25 -8.32 -27.44
CA ILE A 173 3.38 -8.24 -28.89
C ILE A 173 1.99 -7.84 -29.36
N SER A 174 1.87 -6.66 -29.96
CA SER A 174 0.60 -6.17 -30.48
C SER A 174 -0.03 -7.25 -31.35
N ALA A 175 -1.35 -7.43 -31.29
CA ALA A 175 -2.05 -8.36 -32.17
C ALA A 175 -1.83 -8.03 -33.67
N GLN A 176 -1.31 -6.84 -33.96
CA GLN A 176 -0.81 -6.43 -35.27
C GLN A 176 0.58 -7.03 -35.55
N ASP A 177 1.55 -6.86 -34.66
CA ASP A 177 2.92 -7.36 -34.81
C ASP A 177 2.95 -8.89 -34.88
N THR A 178 2.11 -9.60 -34.10
CA THR A 178 1.98 -11.07 -34.19
C THR A 178 1.35 -11.49 -35.52
N ARG A 179 0.42 -10.71 -36.08
CA ARG A 179 -0.20 -11.00 -37.39
C ARG A 179 0.76 -10.73 -38.54
N GLU A 180 1.59 -9.70 -38.41
CA GLU A 180 2.59 -9.32 -39.40
C GLU A 180 3.73 -10.35 -39.42
N ALA A 181 4.23 -10.77 -38.25
CA ALA A 181 5.19 -11.86 -38.14
C ALA A 181 4.65 -13.21 -38.64
N LEU A 182 3.37 -13.52 -38.41
CA LEU A 182 2.73 -14.73 -38.95
C LEU A 182 2.55 -14.68 -40.47
N ARG A 183 2.35 -13.49 -41.06
CA ARG A 183 2.28 -13.31 -42.52
C ARG A 183 3.66 -13.48 -43.16
N ASP A 184 4.69 -12.86 -42.60
CA ASP A 184 6.07 -13.01 -43.07
C ASP A 184 6.52 -14.48 -43.06
N LEU A 185 6.15 -15.24 -42.04
CA LEU A 185 6.43 -16.69 -42.00
C LEU A 185 5.60 -17.49 -43.03
N SER A 186 4.36 -17.07 -43.31
CA SER A 186 3.51 -17.74 -44.31
C SER A 186 4.00 -17.50 -45.73
N ASP A 187 4.57 -16.34 -46.01
CA ASP A 187 5.13 -16.00 -47.33
C ASP A 187 6.43 -16.76 -47.61
N VAL A 188 7.20 -17.10 -46.57
CA VAL A 188 8.39 -17.96 -46.67
C VAL A 188 8.02 -19.44 -46.89
N ILE A 189 6.87 -19.90 -46.38
CA ILE A 189 6.39 -21.29 -46.53
C ILE A 189 5.58 -21.48 -47.84
N GLY A 190 5.18 -20.41 -48.50
CA GLY A 190 4.33 -20.40 -49.69
C GLY A 190 4.88 -21.13 -50.92
N ASP A 191 6.16 -21.51 -50.95
CA ASP A 191 6.77 -22.04 -52.18
C ASP A 191 6.92 -23.56 -52.28
N LYS A 192 6.57 -24.37 -51.26
CA LYS A 192 6.48 -25.84 -51.45
C LYS A 192 5.47 -26.54 -50.52
N VAL A 193 4.25 -26.71 -50.99
CA VAL A 193 3.37 -27.80 -50.50
C VAL A 193 2.91 -28.64 -51.70
N PRO A 194 3.40 -29.89 -51.87
CA PRO A 194 2.84 -30.84 -52.81
C PRO A 194 1.49 -31.37 -52.30
N GLU A 195 0.48 -31.42 -53.17
CA GLU A 195 -0.85 -31.99 -52.90
C GLU A 195 -0.80 -33.44 -52.39
N PRO A 196 -1.54 -33.80 -51.32
CA PRO A 196 -1.70 -35.19 -50.93
C PRO A 196 -2.77 -35.89 -51.77
N ARG A 197 -2.36 -36.99 -52.42
CA ARG A 197 -3.18 -37.94 -53.18
C ARG A 197 -4.33 -38.52 -52.34
N ARG A 198 -5.52 -38.58 -52.96
CA ARG A 198 -6.69 -39.39 -52.55
C ARG A 198 -6.33 -40.85 -52.28
N THR A 199 -6.63 -41.36 -51.10
CA THR A 199 -6.79 -42.81 -50.86
C THR A 199 -8.05 -43.11 -50.02
N LYS A 200 -8.64 -44.26 -50.33
CA LYS A 200 -10.02 -44.69 -50.07
C LYS A 200 -10.32 -45.03 -48.60
N ARG A 201 -11.59 -44.85 -48.22
CA ARG A 201 -12.29 -45.31 -47.01
C ARG A 201 -12.20 -46.84 -46.81
N PRO A 202 -12.29 -47.34 -45.55
CA PRO A 202 -13.49 -48.13 -45.21
C PRO A 202 -14.07 -47.96 -43.78
N ILE A 203 -15.41 -47.87 -43.75
CA ILE A 203 -16.47 -48.46 -42.89
C ILE A 203 -16.22 -48.79 -41.39
N ARG A 204 -16.89 -47.99 -40.53
CA ARG A 204 -17.93 -48.27 -39.49
C ARG A 204 -17.69 -49.27 -38.33
N SER A 205 -17.89 -48.78 -37.10
CA SER A 205 -18.74 -49.41 -36.07
C SER A 205 -19.31 -48.36 -35.09
N THR A 206 -20.50 -48.61 -34.56
CA THR A 206 -21.32 -47.81 -33.61
C THR A 206 -21.91 -48.79 -32.56
N PRO A 207 -22.65 -48.34 -31.52
CA PRO A 207 -22.30 -47.69 -30.26
C PRO A 207 -22.68 -48.61 -29.05
N PRO A 208 -22.83 -48.13 -27.80
CA PRO A 208 -24.21 -47.78 -27.40
C PRO A 208 -24.37 -46.57 -26.44
N THR A 209 -25.61 -46.10 -26.52
CA THR A 209 -26.36 -45.06 -25.79
C THR A 209 -26.51 -45.32 -24.29
N HIS A 210 -26.51 -44.25 -23.47
CA HIS A 210 -27.37 -44.06 -22.30
C HIS A 210 -27.37 -42.56 -21.87
N PRO A 211 -28.40 -42.08 -21.14
CA PRO A 211 -29.22 -40.94 -21.57
C PRO A 211 -28.99 -39.62 -20.82
N THR A 212 -29.34 -38.54 -21.52
CA THR A 212 -29.47 -37.15 -21.08
C THR A 212 -30.55 -36.97 -20.01
N GLU A 213 -30.20 -36.33 -18.89
CA GLU A 213 -31.13 -35.70 -17.94
C GLU A 213 -30.98 -34.17 -18.04
N PRO A 214 -32.09 -33.39 -18.03
CA PRO A 214 -32.04 -31.97 -18.40
C PRO A 214 -31.73 -31.07 -17.19
N ALA A 215 -30.55 -30.45 -17.19
CA ALA A 215 -30.24 -29.35 -16.27
C ALA A 215 -30.62 -28.00 -16.89
N THR A 216 -31.46 -27.27 -16.17
CA THR A 216 -31.98 -25.93 -16.46
C THR A 216 -30.87 -24.88 -16.66
N PRO A 217 -31.02 -23.93 -17.61
CA PRO A 217 -30.07 -22.85 -17.80
C PRO A 217 -30.30 -21.77 -16.73
N SER A 218 -29.45 -21.73 -15.71
CA SER A 218 -29.34 -20.56 -14.84
C SER A 218 -28.45 -19.52 -15.52
N THR A 219 -29.09 -18.46 -15.99
CA THR A 219 -28.47 -17.28 -16.60
C THR A 219 -27.51 -16.63 -15.60
N PRO A 220 -26.22 -16.37 -15.93
CA PRO A 220 -25.38 -15.54 -15.10
C PRO A 220 -25.75 -14.07 -15.33
N THR A 221 -26.29 -13.43 -14.29
CA THR A 221 -26.49 -11.98 -14.26
C THR A 221 -25.15 -11.28 -14.46
N ALA A 222 -25.01 -10.58 -15.58
CA ALA A 222 -23.85 -9.76 -15.90
C ALA A 222 -23.71 -8.62 -14.87
N ILE A 223 -22.70 -8.72 -14.00
CA ILE A 223 -22.26 -7.59 -13.18
C ILE A 223 -21.57 -6.61 -14.12
N LYS A 224 -22.27 -5.52 -14.45
CA LYS A 224 -21.75 -4.43 -15.29
C LYS A 224 -20.45 -3.89 -14.66
N PRO A 225 -19.32 -3.82 -15.39
CA PRO A 225 -18.11 -3.20 -14.88
C PRO A 225 -18.41 -1.74 -14.54
N ARG A 226 -18.14 -1.34 -13.29
CA ARG A 226 -18.24 0.06 -12.86
C ARG A 226 -17.15 0.81 -13.62
N THR A 227 -17.52 1.54 -14.67
CA THR A 227 -16.65 2.51 -15.33
C THR A 227 -16.29 3.57 -14.30
N ARG A 228 -15.08 3.46 -13.73
CA ARG A 228 -14.47 4.50 -12.91
C ARG A 228 -14.19 5.66 -13.85
N THR A 229 -15.08 6.65 -13.87
CA THR A 229 -14.83 7.89 -14.59
C THR A 229 -13.72 8.61 -13.86
N GLU A 230 -12.60 8.88 -14.53
CA GLU A 230 -11.52 9.66 -13.95
C GLU A 230 -12.05 11.05 -13.59
N PRO A 231 -11.78 11.55 -12.37
CA PRO A 231 -12.21 12.88 -11.98
C PRO A 231 -11.50 13.90 -12.88
N ARG A 232 -12.28 14.69 -13.63
CA ARG A 232 -11.76 15.87 -14.33
C ARG A 232 -11.39 16.92 -13.28
N LEU A 233 -10.11 17.23 -13.19
CA LEU A 233 -9.61 18.37 -12.41
C LEU A 233 -10.09 19.67 -13.08
N HIS A 234 -11.09 20.30 -12.50
CA HIS A 234 -11.40 21.69 -12.76
C HIS A 234 -10.46 22.53 -11.89
N LEU A 235 -9.33 22.99 -12.45
CA LEU A 235 -8.60 24.10 -11.85
C LEU A 235 -9.47 25.35 -12.02
N HIS A 236 -10.25 25.70 -10.99
CA HIS A 236 -10.76 27.05 -10.85
C HIS A 236 -9.60 27.91 -10.34
N GLU A 237 -9.24 28.94 -11.11
CA GLU A 237 -8.09 29.82 -10.88
C GLU A 237 -8.22 30.74 -9.65
N ASP A 238 -9.30 30.64 -8.88
CA ASP A 238 -9.53 31.49 -7.70
C ASP A 238 -9.75 30.63 -6.45
N LEU A 239 -8.65 30.14 -5.88
CA LEU A 239 -8.63 29.71 -4.49
C LEU A 239 -8.65 30.96 -3.61
N ASP A 240 -9.83 31.32 -3.11
CA ASP A 240 -10.01 32.30 -2.04
C ASP A 240 -9.35 31.73 -0.77
N ILE A 241 -8.06 32.04 -0.59
CA ILE A 241 -7.31 31.72 0.62
C ILE A 241 -7.92 32.60 1.71
N GLY A 242 -8.85 32.02 2.47
CA GLY A 242 -9.37 32.62 3.70
C GLY A 242 -8.23 33.12 4.61
N PRO A 243 -8.52 34.04 5.55
CA PRO A 243 -7.50 34.87 6.18
C PRO A 243 -6.37 34.04 6.77
N GLU A 244 -5.15 34.40 6.36
CA GLU A 244 -3.89 33.78 6.75
C GLU A 244 -3.78 33.75 8.29
N ILE A 245 -4.02 32.59 8.90
CA ILE A 245 -3.78 32.41 10.33
C ILE A 245 -2.28 32.35 10.52
N ARG A 246 -1.68 33.52 10.77
CA ARG A 246 -0.29 33.67 11.17
C ARG A 246 -0.09 32.96 12.51
N MET A 247 0.37 31.72 12.47
CA MET A 247 0.77 31.01 13.68
C MET A 247 2.04 31.66 14.21
N SER A 248 1.97 32.17 15.44
CA SER A 248 3.11 32.76 16.14
C SER A 248 4.25 31.75 16.22
N GLU A 249 5.42 32.10 15.68
CA GLU A 249 6.63 31.29 15.81
C GLU A 249 6.92 31.05 17.30
N PRO A 250 7.21 29.81 17.73
CA PRO A 250 7.67 29.58 19.08
C PRO A 250 9.08 30.19 19.21
N ARG A 251 9.18 31.25 20.03
CA ARG A 251 10.45 31.83 20.46
C ARG A 251 11.22 30.76 21.25
N ILE A 252 12.19 30.12 20.61
CA ILE A 252 13.15 29.24 21.29
C ILE A 252 14.21 30.15 21.90
N GLU A 253 14.06 30.46 23.18
CA GLU A 253 15.15 31.04 23.97
C GLU A 253 16.18 29.94 24.20
N VAL A 254 17.29 30.02 23.47
CA VAL A 254 18.45 29.15 23.68
C VAL A 254 19.24 29.75 24.84
N GLU A 255 18.96 29.26 26.05
CA GLU A 255 19.80 29.54 27.21
C GLU A 255 21.13 28.78 27.04
N PHE A 256 22.19 29.53 26.73
CA PHE A 256 23.54 29.00 26.63
C PHE A 256 24.08 28.73 28.04
N ASP A 257 24.04 27.47 28.46
CA ASP A 257 24.77 27.00 29.64
C ASP A 257 26.28 27.03 29.33
N SER A 258 26.94 28.09 29.81
CA SER A 258 28.37 28.35 29.60
C SER A 258 29.31 27.55 30.51
N ASP A 259 28.80 26.60 31.31
CA ASP A 259 29.62 25.96 32.36
C ASP A 259 29.92 24.47 32.15
N ARG A 260 29.93 23.99 30.89
CA ARG A 260 30.31 22.60 30.60
C ARG A 260 31.84 22.44 30.45
N PRO A 261 32.55 21.71 31.34
CA PRO A 261 33.98 21.49 31.21
C PRO A 261 34.29 20.62 29.98
N LYS A 262 35.25 21.09 29.18
CA LYS A 262 35.79 20.39 28.00
C LYS A 262 36.40 19.05 28.44
N ARG A 263 35.76 17.93 28.12
CA ARG A 263 36.39 16.62 28.24
C ARG A 263 37.47 16.47 27.17
N ALA A 264 38.70 16.30 27.64
CA ALA A 264 39.88 15.98 26.85
C ALA A 264 39.67 14.67 26.07
N ARG A 265 40.10 14.68 24.81
CA ARG A 265 40.26 13.46 24.01
C ARG A 265 41.53 12.74 24.47
N ILE A 266 41.40 11.45 24.77
CA ILE A 266 42.45 10.44 24.66
C ILE A 266 41.88 9.36 23.75
#